data_AF-A0AA97PQ07-F1
#
_entry.id   AF-A0AA97PQ07-F1
#
_cell.length_a   1.000
_cell.length_b   1.000
_cell.length_c   1.000
_cell.angle_alpha   90.00
_cell.angle_beta   90.00
_cell.angle_gamma   90.00
#
_symmetry.space_group_name_H-M   'P 1'
#
loop_
_entity.id
_entity.type
_entity.pdbx_description
1 polymer ?
#
loop_
_entity_poly.entity_id
_entity_poly.type
_entity_poly.pdbx_seq_one_letter_code
_entity_poly.pdbx_strand_id
1 'polypeptide(L)'
;MLAGGKGLYGGRGIWLIVSVLNSDRSGNCFPSLTGNMLTFRATRAKEPDTELRYPYLCSPSPGETHDERQDRFKNWGFQFGCELCVELLRTPAEAIRERNEIFLQATGQITGPTPGLEQLDEELIASYHGNDQAHYRSFLDLGVPTTTAAGRHLSVGEPLEAMAKASMVLRAL
;
A
#
# COMPACT_ATOMS: atom_id res chain seq x y z
N MET A 1 -10.88 2.55 9.02
CA MET A 1 -12.00 1.90 9.70
C MET A 1 -13.27 2.63 9.27
N LEU A 2 -13.96 2.15 8.24
CA LEU A 2 -15.21 2.75 7.77
C LEU A 2 -16.37 2.03 8.48
N ALA A 3 -17.04 2.74 9.38
CA ALA A 3 -18.28 2.30 10.01
C ALA A 3 -19.45 2.65 9.07
N GLY A 4 -20.30 1.68 8.73
CA GLY A 4 -21.60 1.96 8.10
C GLY A 4 -22.18 0.91 7.15
N GLY A 5 -21.38 0.00 6.59
CA GLY A 5 -21.86 -1.14 5.80
C GLY A 5 -21.65 -2.44 6.57
N LYS A 6 -22.60 -3.39 6.48
CA LYS A 6 -22.47 -4.76 7.04
C LYS A 6 -21.04 -5.26 6.81
N GLY A 7 -20.28 -5.40 7.91
CA GLY A 7 -18.84 -5.59 7.86
C GLY A 7 -18.46 -6.78 6.98
N LEU A 8 -17.50 -6.56 6.08
CA LEU A 8 -16.71 -7.68 5.56
C LEU A 8 -16.09 -8.36 6.79
N TYR A 9 -16.55 -9.57 7.10
CA TYR A 9 -15.96 -10.42 8.13
C TYR A 9 -14.53 -10.76 7.71
N GLY A 10 -13.57 -9.93 8.11
CA GLY A 10 -12.17 -10.29 8.07
C GLY A 10 -11.93 -11.40 9.08
N GLY A 11 -11.96 -12.65 8.62
CA GLY A 11 -11.57 -13.80 9.44
C GLY A 11 -10.08 -13.73 9.77
N ARG A 12 -9.71 -14.10 11.00
CA ARG A 12 -8.31 -14.37 11.37
C ARG A 12 -8.06 -15.87 11.23
N GLY A 13 -6.95 -16.25 10.64
CA GLY A 13 -6.53 -17.64 10.50
C GLY A 13 -5.04 -17.79 10.72
N ILE A 14 -4.61 -19.02 11.01
CA ILE A 14 -3.21 -19.39 11.18
C ILE A 14 -2.90 -20.46 10.12
N TRP A 15 -1.93 -20.18 9.25
CA TRP A 15 -1.49 -21.09 8.20
C TRP A 15 -0.04 -21.50 8.46
N LEU A 16 0.13 -22.62 9.18
CA LEU A 16 1.44 -23.06 9.67
C LEU A 16 2.50 -23.24 8.57
N ILE A 17 2.10 -23.76 7.40
CA ILE A 17 3.01 -23.96 6.26
C ILE A 17 3.52 -22.62 5.74
N VAL A 18 2.70 -21.58 5.78
CA VAL A 18 3.05 -20.24 5.27
C VAL A 18 3.86 -19.46 6.29
N SER A 19 3.67 -19.73 7.59
CA SER A 19 4.37 -19.04 8.68
C SER A 19 5.90 -19.22 8.66
N VAL A 20 6.43 -20.15 7.85
CA VAL A 20 7.89 -20.31 7.66
C VAL A 20 8.47 -19.37 6.61
N LEU A 21 7.63 -18.72 5.79
CA LEU A 21 8.09 -17.79 4.75
C LEU A 21 8.56 -16.49 5.38
N ASN A 22 9.80 -16.10 5.13
CA ASN A 22 10.31 -14.81 5.58
C ASN A 22 9.69 -13.64 4.81
N SER A 23 9.82 -12.44 5.39
CA SER A 23 9.34 -11.24 4.73
C SER A 23 10.41 -10.59 3.85
N ASP A 24 9.98 -10.05 2.72
CA ASP A 24 10.71 -9.04 1.94
C ASP A 24 9.71 -8.11 1.23
N ARG A 25 10.10 -6.85 1.02
CA ARG A 25 9.32 -5.84 0.28
C ARG A 25 8.97 -6.33 -1.12
N SER A 26 9.97 -6.81 -1.86
CA SER A 26 9.82 -7.09 -3.28
C SER A 26 9.05 -8.38 -3.55
N GLY A 27 8.64 -9.08 -2.48
CA GLY A 27 7.75 -10.23 -2.46
C GLY A 27 7.85 -11.07 -3.72
N ASN A 28 8.72 -12.08 -3.73
CA ASN A 28 8.79 -12.96 -4.90
C ASN A 28 7.60 -13.94 -4.98
N CYS A 29 6.75 -13.96 -3.95
CA CYS A 29 5.43 -14.57 -3.95
C CYS A 29 4.37 -13.62 -3.36
N PHE A 30 3.11 -13.83 -3.75
CA PHE A 30 1.98 -13.03 -3.29
C PHE A 30 0.82 -13.94 -2.83
N PRO A 31 0.22 -13.67 -1.66
CA PRO A 31 -0.94 -14.40 -1.18
C PRO A 31 -2.24 -13.94 -1.85
N SER A 32 -3.16 -14.87 -2.07
CA SER A 32 -4.57 -14.58 -2.29
C SER A 32 -5.44 -15.44 -1.36
N LEU A 33 -6.51 -14.83 -0.85
CA LEU A 33 -7.48 -15.49 0.02
C LEU A 33 -8.78 -15.71 -0.74
N THR A 34 -9.26 -16.95 -0.77
CA THR A 34 -10.57 -17.32 -1.33
C THR A 34 -11.35 -18.07 -0.27
N GLY A 35 -12.30 -17.40 0.38
CA GLY A 35 -12.92 -17.92 1.60
C GLY A 35 -11.87 -18.10 2.70
N ASN A 36 -11.67 -19.35 3.15
CA ASN A 36 -10.66 -19.72 4.14
C ASN A 36 -9.38 -20.33 3.54
N MET A 37 -9.29 -20.38 2.21
CA MET A 37 -8.14 -20.95 1.49
C MET A 37 -7.14 -19.85 1.15
N LEU A 38 -5.92 -20.00 1.63
CA LEU A 38 -4.80 -19.11 1.34
C LEU A 38 -3.91 -19.76 0.28
N THR A 39 -3.76 -19.11 -0.87
CA THR A 39 -2.89 -19.59 -1.96
C THR A 39 -1.74 -18.61 -2.16
N PHE A 40 -0.52 -19.13 -2.33
CA PHE A 40 0.66 -18.33 -2.68
C PHE A 40 1.06 -18.61 -4.11
N ARG A 41 1.33 -17.54 -4.87
CA ARG A 41 1.82 -17.64 -6.25
C ARG A 41 3.13 -16.89 -6.38
N ALA A 42 4.10 -17.46 -7.09
CA ALA A 42 5.29 -16.73 -7.48
C ALA A 42 4.90 -15.55 -8.39
N THR A 43 5.46 -14.38 -8.15
CA THR A 43 5.14 -13.14 -8.90
C THR A 43 6.01 -12.96 -10.14
N ARG A 44 7.07 -13.76 -10.28
CA ARG A 44 8.04 -13.73 -11.38
C ARG A 44 8.78 -15.06 -11.45
N ALA A 45 9.41 -15.37 -12.58
CA ALA A 45 10.26 -16.56 -12.73
C ALA A 45 11.38 -16.57 -11.65
N LYS A 46 11.67 -17.76 -11.13
CA LYS A 46 12.64 -17.99 -10.05
C LYS A 46 13.59 -19.10 -10.47
N GLU A 47 14.85 -18.92 -10.12
CA GLU A 47 15.80 -20.02 -10.13
C GLU A 47 15.42 -21.05 -9.05
N PRO A 48 15.77 -22.34 -9.25
CA PRO A 48 15.65 -23.35 -8.20
C PRO A 48 16.25 -22.88 -6.88
N ASP A 49 15.66 -23.34 -5.77
CA ASP A 49 16.10 -23.05 -4.39
C ASP A 49 16.10 -21.57 -3.97
N THR A 50 15.51 -20.69 -4.78
CA THR A 50 15.26 -19.30 -4.36
C THR A 50 14.25 -19.29 -3.20
N GLU A 51 14.67 -18.75 -2.06
CA GLU A 51 13.79 -18.56 -0.91
C GLU A 51 12.53 -17.77 -1.29
N LEU A 52 11.35 -18.31 -0.96
CA LEU A 52 10.09 -17.61 -1.15
C LEU A 52 9.88 -16.57 -0.04
N ARG A 53 9.54 -15.35 -0.43
CA ARG A 53 9.35 -14.22 0.48
C ARG A 53 8.12 -13.41 0.09
N TYR A 54 7.37 -12.94 1.08
CA TYR A 54 6.22 -12.06 0.87
C TYR A 54 6.19 -10.89 1.88
N PRO A 55 5.63 -9.73 1.52
CA PRO A 55 5.57 -8.60 2.43
C PRO A 55 4.58 -8.88 3.58
N TYR A 56 5.05 -8.86 4.83
CA TYR A 56 4.19 -8.98 6.01
C TYR A 56 3.39 -7.71 6.26
N LEU A 57 3.98 -6.57 5.91
CA LEU A 57 3.34 -5.26 5.92
C LEU A 57 3.23 -4.74 4.49
N CYS A 58 2.15 -4.01 4.22
CA CYS A 58 2.04 -3.23 3.00
C CYS A 58 3.14 -2.15 2.89
N SER A 59 3.18 -1.50 1.73
CA SER A 59 3.99 -0.29 1.52
C SER A 59 3.79 0.76 2.61
N PRO A 60 4.79 1.63 2.85
CA PRO A 60 4.67 2.70 3.83
C PRO A 60 3.46 3.55 3.56
N SER A 61 2.86 4.06 4.64
CA SER A 61 2.00 5.23 4.47
C SER A 61 2.88 6.48 4.26
N PRO A 62 2.41 7.49 3.52
CA PRO A 62 3.14 8.74 3.24
C PRO A 62 3.76 9.43 4.46
N GLY A 63 3.13 9.32 5.63
CA GLY A 63 3.63 9.86 6.91
C GLY A 63 4.36 8.88 7.82
N GLU A 64 4.53 7.61 7.41
CA GLU A 64 5.16 6.59 8.25
C GLU A 64 6.68 6.80 8.27
N THR A 65 7.22 7.07 9.46
CA THR A 65 8.66 7.15 9.67
C THR A 65 9.31 5.77 9.71
N HIS A 66 10.63 5.74 9.58
CA HIS A 66 11.40 4.51 9.74
C HIS A 66 11.12 3.84 11.10
N ASP A 67 11.14 4.60 12.18
CA ASP A 67 11.04 4.06 13.54
C ASP A 67 9.62 3.54 13.83
N GLU A 68 8.58 4.22 13.36
CA GLU A 68 7.20 3.73 13.41
C GLU A 68 7.06 2.41 12.65
N ARG A 69 7.70 2.29 11.48
CA ARG A 69 7.70 1.03 10.73
C ARG A 69 8.40 -0.09 11.50
N GLN A 70 9.57 0.17 12.09
CA GLN A 70 10.30 -0.85 12.86
C GLN A 70 9.52 -1.27 14.12
N ASP A 71 8.82 -0.35 14.77
CA ASP A 71 7.99 -0.65 15.95
C ASP A 71 6.89 -1.68 15.63
N ARG A 72 6.35 -1.67 14.39
CA ARG A 72 5.36 -2.67 13.94
C ARG A 72 5.94 -4.09 13.84
N PHE A 73 7.26 -4.21 13.73
CA PHE A 73 7.97 -5.48 13.71
C PHE A 73 8.56 -5.90 15.07
N LYS A 74 8.44 -5.10 16.13
CA LYS A 74 9.09 -5.38 17.42
C LYS A 74 8.80 -6.76 18.01
N ASN A 75 7.60 -7.28 17.77
CA ASN A 75 7.18 -8.59 18.28
C ASN A 75 7.71 -9.78 17.46
N TRP A 76 8.35 -9.51 16.32
CA TRP A 76 8.90 -10.55 15.45
C TRP A 76 10.36 -10.92 15.78
N GLY A 77 11.01 -10.16 16.67
CA GLY A 77 12.38 -10.45 17.10
C GLY A 77 13.46 -10.15 16.07
N PHE A 78 13.16 -9.39 15.01
CA PHE A 78 14.13 -8.93 14.01
C PHE A 78 13.92 -7.45 13.67
N GLN A 79 14.98 -6.80 13.19
CA GLN A 79 14.91 -5.49 12.53
C GLN A 79 14.92 -5.65 11.02
N PHE A 80 14.10 -4.87 10.33
CA PHE A 80 13.92 -5.03 8.90
C PHE A 80 14.85 -4.09 8.13
N GLY A 81 15.75 -4.67 7.32
CA GLY A 81 16.74 -3.93 6.52
C GLY A 81 16.40 -3.87 5.03
N CYS A 82 15.14 -4.04 4.63
CA CYS A 82 14.79 -4.04 3.21
C CYS A 82 14.98 -2.65 2.58
N GLU A 83 15.06 -2.60 1.25
CA GLU A 83 15.27 -1.37 0.47
C GLU A 83 14.31 -0.23 0.86
N LEU A 84 13.09 -0.60 1.22
CA LEU A 84 12.06 0.28 1.73
C LEU A 84 12.41 0.98 3.05
N CYS A 85 12.93 0.19 4.00
CA CYS A 85 13.32 0.70 5.31
C CYS A 85 14.56 1.59 5.15
N VAL A 86 15.47 1.20 4.26
CA VAL A 86 16.64 2.02 3.91
C VAL A 86 16.22 3.35 3.26
N GLU A 87 15.25 3.32 2.35
CA GLU A 87 14.69 4.53 1.74
C GLU A 87 14.03 5.43 2.79
N LEU A 88 13.19 4.88 3.66
CA LEU A 88 12.55 5.64 4.74
C LEU A 88 13.58 6.25 5.71
N LEU A 89 14.62 5.49 6.06
CA LEU A 89 15.70 5.97 6.92
C LEU A 89 16.46 7.15 6.29
N ARG A 90 16.58 7.16 4.96
CA ARG A 90 17.24 8.23 4.18
C ARG A 90 16.29 9.39 3.85
N THR A 91 14.99 9.20 3.99
CA THR A 91 14.00 10.22 3.65
C THR A 91 13.99 11.30 4.74
N PRO A 92 14.24 12.57 4.41
CA PRO A 92 14.18 13.65 5.38
C PRO A 92 12.78 13.75 6.01
N ALA A 93 12.73 14.09 7.30
CA ALA A 93 11.46 14.27 8.00
C ALA A 93 10.53 15.30 7.34
N GLU A 94 11.09 16.33 6.69
CA GLU A 94 10.33 17.31 5.92
C GLU A 94 9.61 16.69 4.73
N ALA A 95 10.28 15.85 3.94
CA ALA A 95 9.66 15.14 2.82
C ALA A 95 8.58 14.16 3.31
N ILE A 96 8.78 13.50 4.47
CA ILE A 96 7.75 12.64 5.09
C ILE A 96 6.52 13.47 5.47
N ARG A 97 6.71 14.66 6.08
CA ARG A 97 5.61 15.56 6.43
C ARG A 97 4.85 16.06 5.21
N GLU A 98 5.57 16.52 4.19
CA GLU A 98 4.98 17.01 2.93
C GLU A 98 4.12 15.92 2.28
N ARG A 99 4.64 14.71 2.15
CA ARG A 99 3.90 13.54 1.63
C ARG A 99 2.65 13.25 2.45
N ASN A 100 2.74 13.31 3.78
CA ASN A 100 1.60 13.09 4.67
C ASN A 100 0.53 14.17 4.52
N GLU A 101 0.91 15.43 4.36
CA GLU A 101 -0.03 16.54 4.14
C GLU A 101 -0.80 16.35 2.83
N ILE A 102 -0.11 16.03 1.74
CA ILE A 102 -0.71 15.71 0.43
C ILE A 102 -1.69 14.53 0.57
N PHE A 103 -1.28 13.45 1.25
CA PHE A 103 -2.13 12.30 1.49
C PHE A 103 -3.37 12.62 2.35
N LEU A 104 -3.23 13.46 3.37
CA LEU A 104 -4.34 13.89 4.22
C LEU A 104 -5.32 14.78 3.46
N GLN A 105 -4.83 15.67 2.59
CA GLN A 105 -5.67 16.42 1.67
C GLN A 105 -6.45 15.49 0.73
N ALA A 106 -5.77 14.51 0.14
CA ALA A 106 -6.38 13.49 -0.70
C ALA A 106 -7.50 12.76 0.06
N THR A 107 -7.20 12.24 1.25
CA THR A 107 -8.17 11.48 2.05
C THR A 107 -9.33 12.32 2.57
N GLY A 108 -9.11 13.59 2.88
CA GLY A 108 -10.17 14.55 3.20
C GLY A 108 -11.11 14.78 2.03
N GLN A 109 -10.57 14.96 0.82
CA GLN A 109 -11.36 15.18 -0.40
C GLN A 109 -12.20 13.97 -0.84
N ILE A 110 -11.84 12.73 -0.45
CA ILE A 110 -12.65 11.52 -0.71
C ILE A 110 -14.05 11.59 -0.07
N THR A 111 -14.24 12.49 0.91
CA THR A 111 -15.54 12.68 1.55
C THR A 111 -16.45 13.68 0.82
N GLY A 112 -15.96 14.37 -0.22
CA GLY A 112 -16.70 15.34 -1.03
C GLY A 112 -16.60 15.11 -2.55
N PRO A 113 -17.23 15.97 -3.39
CA PRO A 113 -17.08 15.92 -4.84
C PRO A 113 -15.61 16.13 -5.22
N THR A 114 -15.11 15.29 -6.12
CA THR A 114 -13.68 14.97 -6.22
C THR A 114 -13.01 15.54 -7.51
N PRO A 115 -12.75 16.85 -7.60
CA PRO A 115 -11.64 17.40 -8.39
C PRO A 115 -10.42 17.58 -7.47
N GLY A 116 -9.29 16.95 -7.79
CA GLY A 116 -8.04 17.16 -7.03
C GLY A 116 -7.06 15.97 -6.98
N LEU A 117 -7.52 14.73 -7.19
CA LEU A 117 -6.65 13.55 -7.08
C LEU A 117 -5.52 13.50 -8.13
N GLU A 118 -5.74 14.03 -9.33
CA GLU A 118 -4.71 14.12 -10.37
C GLU A 118 -3.61 15.12 -9.98
N GLN A 119 -4.01 16.27 -9.44
CA GLN A 119 -3.08 17.28 -8.91
C GLN A 119 -2.26 16.73 -7.74
N LEU A 120 -2.90 15.96 -6.85
CA LEU A 120 -2.25 15.33 -5.71
C LEU A 120 -1.24 14.25 -6.13
N ASP A 121 -1.45 13.56 -7.26
CA ASP A 121 -0.45 12.64 -7.82
C ASP A 121 0.78 13.39 -8.32
N GLU A 122 0.60 14.49 -9.05
CA GLU A 122 1.72 15.33 -9.50
C GLU A 122 2.51 15.93 -8.31
N GLU A 123 1.81 16.46 -7.31
CA GLU A 123 2.42 16.98 -6.07
C GLU A 123 3.20 15.90 -5.32
N LEU A 124 2.63 14.69 -5.24
CA LEU A 124 3.28 13.57 -4.58
C LEU A 124 4.50 13.09 -5.36
N ILE A 125 4.43 12.96 -6.69
CA ILE A 125 5.57 12.65 -7.56
C ILE A 125 6.68 13.67 -7.37
N ALA A 126 6.34 14.97 -7.30
CA ALA A 126 7.31 16.04 -7.08
C ALA A 126 8.05 15.90 -5.73
N SER A 127 7.35 15.48 -4.67
CA SER A 127 7.92 15.24 -3.33
C SER A 127 8.91 14.05 -3.27
N TYR A 128 8.98 13.25 -4.33
CA TYR A 128 9.92 12.13 -4.44
C TYR A 128 11.29 12.51 -5.04
N HIS A 129 11.53 13.81 -5.34
CA HIS A 129 12.82 14.42 -5.71
C HIS A 129 13.87 13.49 -6.34
N GLY A 130 13.81 13.25 -7.66
CA GLY A 130 14.85 12.53 -8.39
C GLY A 130 14.93 11.03 -8.09
N ASN A 131 13.90 10.46 -7.45
CA ASN A 131 13.76 9.01 -7.30
C ASN A 131 13.20 8.41 -8.59
N ASP A 132 13.95 7.53 -9.25
CA ASP A 132 13.49 6.80 -10.45
C ASP A 132 12.23 5.94 -10.19
N GLN A 133 11.93 5.67 -8.91
CA GLN A 133 10.73 4.95 -8.47
C GLN A 133 9.58 5.90 -8.04
N ALA A 134 9.69 7.22 -8.25
CA ALA A 134 8.72 8.22 -7.79
C ALA A 134 7.28 7.90 -8.21
N HIS A 135 7.07 7.50 -9.46
CA HIS A 135 5.74 7.11 -9.96
C HIS A 135 5.19 5.85 -9.28
N TYR A 136 6.03 4.83 -9.10
CA TYR A 136 5.62 3.62 -8.37
C TYR A 136 5.31 3.92 -6.90
N ARG A 137 6.02 4.90 -6.32
CA ARG A 137 5.80 5.34 -4.94
C ARG A 137 4.52 6.15 -4.79
N SER A 138 4.28 7.12 -5.67
CA SER A 138 3.04 7.89 -5.66
C SER A 138 1.83 6.96 -5.86
N PHE A 139 1.95 5.96 -6.74
CA PHE A 139 0.95 4.91 -6.92
C PHE A 139 0.62 4.17 -5.62
N LEU A 140 1.62 3.74 -4.86
CA LEU A 140 1.41 2.98 -3.62
C LEU A 140 0.72 3.84 -2.56
N ASP A 141 1.14 5.09 -2.46
CA ASP A 141 0.64 6.06 -1.51
C ASP A 141 -0.79 6.52 -1.84
N LEU A 142 -1.09 6.71 -3.12
CA LEU A 142 -2.44 7.05 -3.60
C LEU A 142 -3.34 5.83 -3.80
N GLY A 143 -2.80 4.62 -3.74
CA GLY A 143 -3.57 3.38 -3.89
C GLY A 143 -4.69 3.28 -2.86
N VAL A 144 -4.39 3.55 -1.58
CA VAL A 144 -5.39 3.53 -0.48
C VAL A 144 -6.50 4.57 -0.68
N PRO A 145 -6.21 5.88 -0.85
CA PRO A 145 -7.25 6.88 -1.02
C PRO A 145 -8.08 6.63 -2.27
N THR A 146 -7.45 6.26 -3.38
CA THR A 146 -8.18 6.08 -4.64
C THR A 146 -9.06 4.83 -4.63
N THR A 147 -8.58 3.71 -4.08
CA THR A 147 -9.40 2.50 -3.92
C THR A 147 -10.52 2.70 -2.89
N THR A 148 -10.29 3.49 -1.85
CA THR A 148 -11.32 3.87 -0.88
C THR A 148 -12.42 4.72 -1.53
N ALA A 149 -12.04 5.70 -2.35
CA ALA A 149 -12.98 6.52 -3.11
C ALA A 149 -13.81 5.67 -4.10
N ALA A 150 -13.14 4.79 -4.85
CA ALA A 150 -13.80 3.88 -5.76
C ALA A 150 -14.79 2.95 -5.03
N GLY A 151 -14.39 2.40 -3.88
CA GLY A 151 -15.27 1.56 -3.05
C GLY A 151 -16.50 2.31 -2.54
N ARG A 152 -16.36 3.60 -2.20
CA ARG A 152 -17.49 4.45 -1.81
C ARG A 152 -18.47 4.65 -2.96
N HIS A 153 -18.00 5.08 -4.13
CA HIS A 153 -18.85 5.25 -5.31
C HIS A 153 -19.57 3.95 -5.69
N LEU A 154 -18.87 2.81 -5.62
CA LEU A 154 -19.46 1.50 -5.87
C LEU A 154 -20.58 1.18 -4.86
N SER A 155 -20.38 1.52 -3.58
CA SER A 155 -21.37 1.27 -2.53
C SER A 155 -22.66 2.11 -2.64
N VAL A 156 -22.59 3.26 -3.30
CA VAL A 156 -23.75 4.16 -3.52
C VAL A 156 -24.40 3.97 -4.91
N GLY A 157 -23.93 2.99 -5.69
CA GLY A 157 -24.52 2.69 -7.00
C GLY A 157 -24.00 3.56 -8.14
N GLU A 158 -22.80 4.13 -8.01
CA GLU A 158 -22.13 4.98 -8.99
C GLU A 158 -20.92 4.24 -9.61
N PRO A 159 -21.14 3.20 -10.44
CA PRO A 159 -20.07 2.33 -10.92
C PRO A 159 -19.12 3.01 -11.92
N LEU A 160 -19.61 4.00 -12.70
CA LEU A 160 -18.78 4.71 -13.67
C LEU A 160 -17.77 5.61 -12.97
N GLU A 161 -18.21 6.31 -11.93
CA GLU A 161 -17.39 7.12 -11.05
C GLU A 161 -16.39 6.23 -10.30
N ALA A 162 -16.84 5.07 -9.78
CA ALA A 162 -15.97 4.10 -9.15
C ALA A 162 -14.86 3.60 -10.10
N MET A 163 -15.20 3.26 -11.33
CA MET A 163 -14.24 2.86 -12.37
C MET A 163 -13.29 4.00 -12.72
N ALA A 164 -13.80 5.22 -12.89
CA ALA A 164 -12.97 6.39 -13.18
C ALA A 164 -11.92 6.60 -12.09
N LYS A 165 -12.33 6.54 -10.81
CA LYS A 165 -11.39 6.64 -9.67
C LYS A 165 -10.41 5.47 -9.65
N ALA A 166 -10.87 4.23 -9.72
CA ALA A 166 -9.98 3.06 -9.74
C ALA A 166 -8.97 3.09 -10.90
N SER A 167 -9.36 3.65 -12.06
CA SER A 167 -8.49 3.77 -13.24
C SER A 167 -7.33 4.74 -13.04
N MET A 168 -7.45 5.72 -12.13
CA MET A 168 -6.37 6.66 -11.84
C MET A 168 -5.14 5.94 -11.29
N VAL A 169 -5.35 4.93 -10.44
CA VAL A 169 -4.28 4.05 -9.95
C VAL A 169 -3.62 3.30 -11.12
N LEU A 170 -4.41 2.82 -12.09
CA LEU A 170 -3.89 2.04 -13.21
C LEU A 170 -3.09 2.85 -14.24
N ARG A 171 -3.20 4.18 -14.26
CA ARG A 171 -2.48 5.04 -15.23
C ARG A 171 -1.01 5.28 -14.89
N ALA A 172 -0.58 4.92 -13.68
CA ALA A 172 0.80 5.09 -13.21
C ALA A 172 1.67 3.82 -13.36
N LEU A 173 1.16 2.77 -14.03
CA LEU A 173 1.85 1.52 -14.37
C LEU A 173 2.16 1.45 -15.87
#